data_AF-A0A972V9X3-F1
#
_entry.id   AF-A0A972V9X3-F1
#
_cell.length_a   1.000
_cell.length_b   1.000
_cell.length_c   1.000
_cell.angle_alpha   90.00
_cell.angle_beta   90.00
_cell.angle_gamma   90.00
#
_symmetry.space_group_name_H-M   'P 1'
#
loop_
_entity.id
_entity.type
_entity.pdbx_description
1 polymer ?
#
loop_
_entity_poly.entity_id
_entity_poly.type
_entity_poly.pdbx_seq_one_letter_code
_entity_poly.pdbx_strand_id
1 'polypeptide(L)'
;MLSCIAAGHAEIMEPESEGRIQQVADRLLQSNFGLWNALLTVNGILLAAFSAVLVASPKVGTQMVLALVAACVLSLVLLVYNFWTTKSTYDQIGRVVTGKDDDLSDEKRSHDIDTALSRHQYIAISEKVCLLLLLVEAGLVLAIVFCSV
;
A
#
# COMPACT_ATOMS: atom_id res chain seq x y z
N MET A 1 -44.16 -22.67 19.85
CA MET A 1 -43.48 -23.63 18.93
C MET A 1 -43.00 -23.01 17.60
N LEU A 2 -43.38 -21.77 17.25
CA LEU A 2 -42.85 -21.05 16.08
C LEU A 2 -41.65 -20.12 16.39
N SER A 3 -41.35 -19.84 17.66
CA SER A 3 -40.17 -19.05 18.06
C SER A 3 -38.84 -19.80 18.06
N CYS A 4 -38.84 -21.13 17.97
CA CYS A 4 -37.60 -21.93 17.90
C CYS A 4 -37.10 -22.14 16.46
N ILE A 5 -37.91 -21.83 15.44
CA ILE A 5 -37.54 -22.03 14.03
C ILE A 5 -36.86 -20.78 13.46
N ALA A 6 -37.14 -19.58 14.00
CA ALA A 6 -36.48 -18.34 13.57
C ALA A 6 -35.06 -18.17 14.14
N ALA A 7 -34.78 -18.74 15.31
CA ALA A 7 -33.43 -18.71 15.90
C ALA A 7 -32.46 -19.69 15.20
N GLY A 8 -32.96 -20.82 14.71
CA GLY A 8 -32.15 -21.80 13.97
C GLY A 8 -31.82 -21.42 12.52
N HIS A 9 -32.34 -20.30 12.00
CA HIS A 9 -32.10 -19.83 10.63
C HIS A 9 -31.15 -18.63 10.55
N ALA A 10 -30.81 -18.02 11.70
CA ALA A 10 -29.80 -16.98 11.78
C ALA A 10 -28.38 -17.56 12.02
N GLU A 11 -28.26 -18.75 12.60
CA GLU A 11 -26.95 -19.38 12.91
C GLU A 11 -26.34 -20.22 11.77
N ILE A 12 -27.06 -20.49 10.68
CA ILE A 12 -26.59 -21.45 9.64
C ILE A 12 -26.07 -20.74 8.37
N MET A 13 -26.18 -19.41 8.26
CA MET A 13 -25.82 -18.68 7.03
C MET A 13 -24.53 -17.85 7.08
N GLU A 14 -23.73 -17.92 8.15
CA GLU A 14 -22.57 -17.02 8.33
C GLU A 14 -21.11 -17.57 8.29
N PRO A 15 -20.78 -18.88 8.25
CA PRO A 15 -19.36 -19.28 8.15
C PRO A 15 -18.80 -19.31 6.71
N GLU A 16 -19.63 -19.59 5.69
CA GLU A 16 -19.14 -19.72 4.30
C GLU A 16 -18.93 -18.35 3.60
N SER A 17 -19.62 -17.31 4.06
CA SER A 17 -19.46 -15.94 3.57
C SER A 17 -18.17 -15.31 4.10
N GLU A 18 -17.90 -15.46 5.41
CA GLU A 18 -16.71 -14.91 6.07
C GLU A 18 -15.40 -15.49 5.51
N GLY A 19 -15.36 -16.80 5.26
CA GLY A 19 -14.20 -17.45 4.64
C GLY A 19 -13.91 -16.95 3.21
N ARG A 20 -14.95 -16.60 2.44
CA ARG A 20 -14.78 -16.01 1.10
C ARG A 20 -14.25 -14.57 1.17
N ILE A 21 -14.73 -13.77 2.13
CA ILE A 21 -14.26 -12.40 2.33
C ILE A 21 -12.78 -12.39 2.73
N GLN A 22 -12.37 -13.28 3.65
CA GLN A 22 -10.96 -13.45 4.01
C GLN A 22 -10.09 -13.86 2.81
N GLN A 23 -10.53 -14.82 2.00
CA GLN A 23 -9.79 -15.23 0.80
C GLN A 23 -9.62 -14.10 -0.22
N VAL A 24 -10.64 -13.25 -0.41
CA VAL A 24 -10.54 -12.08 -1.30
C VAL A 24 -9.58 -11.04 -0.72
N ALA A 25 -9.66 -10.78 0.58
CA ALA A 25 -8.78 -9.85 1.27
C ALA A 25 -7.30 -10.29 1.19
N ASP A 26 -7.02 -11.57 1.43
CA ASP A 26 -5.67 -12.15 1.32
C ASP A 26 -5.10 -12.02 -0.10
N ARG A 27 -5.93 -12.29 -1.12
CA ARG A 27 -5.51 -12.13 -2.52
C ARG A 27 -5.22 -10.68 -2.89
N LEU A 28 -6.03 -9.73 -2.41
CA LEU A 28 -5.81 -8.31 -2.62
C LEU A 28 -4.53 -7.83 -1.93
N LEU A 29 -4.30 -8.25 -0.68
CA LEU A 29 -3.05 -7.99 0.03
C LEU A 29 -1.84 -8.53 -0.73
N GLN A 30 -1.91 -9.78 -1.16
CA GLN A 30 -0.83 -10.42 -1.90
C GLN A 30 -0.55 -9.68 -3.22
N SER A 31 -1.58 -9.22 -3.92
CA SER A 31 -1.44 -8.39 -5.12
C SER A 31 -0.79 -7.03 -4.81
N ASN A 32 -1.20 -6.37 -3.72
CA ASN A 32 -0.63 -5.09 -3.32
C ASN A 32 0.84 -5.23 -2.87
N PHE A 33 1.19 -6.29 -2.15
CA PHE A 33 2.58 -6.60 -1.84
C PHE A 33 3.42 -6.84 -3.10
N GLY A 34 2.86 -7.53 -4.10
CA GLY A 34 3.49 -7.68 -5.41
C GLY A 34 3.73 -6.32 -6.09
N LEU A 35 2.72 -5.44 -6.09
CA LEU A 35 2.82 -4.10 -6.65
C LEU A 35 3.89 -3.26 -5.94
N TRP A 36 3.91 -3.24 -4.60
CA TRP A 36 4.88 -2.46 -3.85
C TRP A 36 6.32 -2.96 -4.02
N ASN A 37 6.52 -4.28 -4.07
CA ASN A 37 7.83 -4.86 -4.38
C ASN A 37 8.30 -4.47 -5.80
N ALA A 38 7.38 -4.48 -6.78
CA ALA A 38 7.69 -4.02 -8.13
C ALA A 38 8.06 -2.52 -8.14
N LEU A 39 7.29 -1.67 -7.46
CA LEU A 39 7.57 -0.24 -7.36
C LEU A 39 8.91 0.06 -6.68
N LEU A 40 9.24 -0.67 -5.61
CA LEU A 40 10.52 -0.54 -4.92
C LEU A 40 11.70 -0.94 -5.84
N THR A 41 11.53 -2.01 -6.61
CA THR A 41 12.53 -2.46 -7.60
C THR A 41 12.74 -1.41 -8.68
N VAL A 42 11.68 -0.84 -9.25
CA VAL A 42 11.79 0.21 -10.27
C VAL A 42 12.44 1.47 -9.69
N ASN A 43 12.10 1.87 -8.45
CA ASN A 43 12.77 2.96 -7.74
C ASN A 43 14.28 2.73 -7.63
N GLY A 44 14.70 1.51 -7.25
CA GLY A 44 16.11 1.13 -7.19
C GLY A 44 16.83 1.20 -8.54
N ILE A 45 16.17 0.78 -9.62
CA ILE A 45 16.71 0.88 -10.99
C ILE A 45 16.88 2.35 -11.39
N LEU A 46 15.90 3.21 -11.10
CA LEU A 46 15.99 4.65 -11.38
C LEU A 46 17.15 5.29 -10.62
N LEU A 47 17.30 4.98 -9.33
CA LEU A 47 18.41 5.49 -8.51
C LEU A 47 19.79 5.09 -9.07
N ALA A 48 19.92 3.85 -9.53
CA ALA A 48 21.13 3.36 -10.19
C ALA A 48 21.38 4.08 -11.51
N ALA A 49 20.33 4.31 -12.32
CA ALA A 49 20.42 5.06 -13.57
C ALA A 49 20.88 6.50 -13.35
N PHE A 50 20.32 7.21 -12.35
CA PHE A 50 20.75 8.57 -12.00
C PHE A 50 22.22 8.62 -11.56
N SER A 51 22.64 7.63 -10.77
CA SER A 51 24.04 7.52 -10.32
C SER A 51 24.99 7.31 -11.50
N ALA A 52 24.60 6.49 -12.49
CA ALA A 52 25.39 6.27 -13.71
C ALA A 52 25.45 7.52 -14.61
N VAL A 53 24.33 8.23 -14.80
CA VAL A 53 24.27 9.46 -15.62
C VAL A 53 25.15 10.56 -15.04
N LEU A 54 25.18 10.72 -13.72
CA LEU A 54 26.05 11.70 -13.05
C LEU A 54 27.53 11.45 -13.38
N VAL A 55 27.96 10.19 -13.44
CA VAL A 55 29.33 9.80 -13.76
C VAL A 55 29.63 9.98 -15.25
N ALA A 56 28.67 9.67 -16.13
CA ALA A 56 28.85 9.73 -17.58
C ALA A 56 28.82 11.17 -18.14
N SER A 57 28.00 12.05 -17.56
CA SER A 57 27.75 13.40 -18.10
C SER A 57 27.95 14.49 -17.04
N PRO A 58 29.19 15.00 -16.85
CA PRO A 58 29.49 16.06 -15.88
C PRO A 58 28.85 17.42 -16.23
N LYS A 59 28.22 17.55 -17.41
CA LYS A 59 27.46 18.74 -17.83
C LYS A 59 26.10 18.86 -17.12
N VAL A 60 25.58 17.77 -16.55
CA VAL A 60 24.31 17.79 -15.82
C VAL A 60 24.55 18.44 -14.46
N GLY A 61 23.74 19.45 -14.11
CA GLY A 61 23.89 20.16 -12.85
C GLY A 61 23.76 19.22 -11.66
N THR A 62 24.81 19.11 -10.83
CA THR A 62 24.85 18.24 -9.65
C THR A 62 23.66 18.46 -8.71
N GLN A 63 23.17 19.69 -8.61
CA GLN A 63 21.99 20.03 -7.78
C GLN A 63 20.70 19.38 -8.29
N MET A 64 20.51 19.30 -9.61
CA MET A 64 19.33 18.66 -10.20
C MET A 64 19.33 17.16 -9.93
N VAL A 65 20.48 16.50 -10.10
CA VAL A 65 20.63 15.07 -9.79
C VAL A 65 20.42 14.81 -8.30
N LEU A 66 20.96 15.65 -7.43
CA LEU A 66 20.78 15.51 -5.97
C LEU A 66 19.32 15.66 -5.56
N ALA A 67 18.59 16.63 -6.14
CA ALA A 67 17.15 16.79 -5.90
C ALA A 67 16.36 15.57 -6.37
N LEU A 68 16.75 14.97 -7.49
CA LEU A 68 16.14 13.76 -8.03
C LEU A 68 16.40 12.53 -7.17
N VAL A 69 17.63 12.34 -6.70
CA VAL A 69 17.99 11.29 -5.74
C VAL A 69 17.20 11.46 -4.44
N ALA A 70 17.08 12.68 -3.93
CA ALA A 70 16.27 12.96 -2.74
C ALA A 70 14.78 12.64 -2.96
N ALA A 71 14.24 12.93 -4.15
CA ALA A 71 12.87 12.57 -4.53
C ALA A 71 12.67 11.04 -4.56
N CYS A 72 13.60 10.29 -5.17
CA CYS A 72 13.55 8.82 -5.17
C CYS A 72 13.59 8.25 -3.75
N VAL A 73 14.46 8.77 -2.87
CA VAL A 73 14.52 8.35 -1.47
C VAL A 73 13.21 8.65 -0.75
N LEU A 74 12.63 9.84 -0.96
CA LEU A 74 11.34 10.21 -0.36
C LEU A 74 10.21 9.29 -0.86
N SER A 75 10.19 8.98 -2.16
CA SER A 75 9.28 8.03 -2.80
C SER A 75 9.38 6.63 -2.17
N LEU A 76 10.62 6.16 -1.93
CA LEU A 76 10.88 4.89 -1.27
C LEU A 76 10.41 4.88 0.18
N VAL A 77 10.66 5.95 0.95
CA VAL A 77 10.19 6.08 2.34
C VAL A 77 8.66 6.04 2.40
N LEU A 78 7.98 6.74 1.48
CA LEU A 78 6.52 6.71 1.34
C LEU A 78 6.00 5.29 1.07
N LEU A 79 6.62 4.56 0.15
CA LEU A 79 6.28 3.15 -0.13
C LEU A 79 6.42 2.26 1.10
N VAL A 80 7.54 2.36 1.82
CA VAL A 80 7.79 1.57 3.03
C VAL A 80 6.80 1.94 4.14
N TYR A 81 6.49 3.23 4.30
CA TYR A 81 5.51 3.69 5.27
C TYR A 81 4.09 3.16 4.96
N ASN A 82 3.70 3.14 3.69
CA ASN A 82 2.42 2.58 3.24
C ASN A 82 2.34 1.07 3.48
N PHE A 83 3.44 0.36 3.18
CA PHE A 83 3.56 -1.07 3.46
C PHE A 83 3.35 -1.35 4.94
N TRP A 84 4.04 -0.61 5.81
CA TRP A 84 3.94 -0.81 7.25
C TRP A 84 2.53 -0.47 7.76
N THR A 85 1.97 0.67 7.35
CA THR A 85 0.62 1.09 7.78
C THR A 85 -0.44 0.08 7.38
N THR A 86 -0.35 -0.48 6.17
CA THR A 86 -1.30 -1.50 5.70
C THR A 86 -1.12 -2.80 6.47
N LYS A 87 0.12 -3.25 6.67
CA LYS A 87 0.41 -4.46 7.46
C LYS A 87 -0.12 -4.34 8.89
N SER A 88 0.13 -3.21 9.55
CA SER A 88 -0.34 -2.97 10.92
C SER A 88 -1.87 -2.95 11.01
N THR A 89 -2.55 -2.41 9.99
CA THR A 89 -4.02 -2.37 9.96
C THR A 89 -4.60 -3.77 9.75
N TYR A 90 -4.00 -4.58 8.89
CA TYR A 90 -4.42 -5.96 8.67
C TYR A 90 -4.14 -6.89 9.86
N ASP A 91 -3.00 -6.75 10.54
CA ASP A 91 -2.73 -7.49 11.79
C ASP A 91 -3.79 -7.19 12.86
N GLN A 92 -4.28 -5.94 12.91
CA GLN A 92 -5.33 -5.53 13.83
C GLN A 92 -6.69 -6.16 13.45
N ILE A 93 -7.07 -6.14 12.18
CA ILE A 93 -8.30 -6.78 11.68
C ILE A 93 -8.25 -8.31 11.89
N GLY A 94 -7.12 -8.94 11.57
CA GLY A 94 -6.93 -10.38 11.76
C GLY A 94 -7.08 -10.80 13.21
N ARG A 95 -6.60 -9.99 14.16
CA ARG A 95 -6.80 -10.21 15.60
C ARG A 95 -8.26 -10.10 16.05
N VAL A 96 -8.99 -9.11 15.51
CA VAL A 96 -10.42 -8.92 15.84
C VAL A 96 -11.27 -10.07 15.28
N VAL A 97 -10.99 -10.52 14.05
CA VAL A 97 -11.75 -11.60 13.40
C VAL A 97 -11.43 -12.98 13.98
N THR A 98 -10.22 -13.21 14.50
CA THR A 98 -9.86 -14.49 15.14
C THR A 98 -10.40 -14.67 16.56
N GLY A 99 -11.28 -13.77 17.01
CA GLY A 99 -12.10 -13.97 18.22
C GLY A 99 -11.29 -14.01 19.52
N LYS A 100 -10.12 -13.37 19.57
CA LYS A 100 -9.29 -13.35 20.79
C LYS A 100 -9.69 -12.28 21.80
N ASP A 101 -10.59 -11.36 21.41
CA ASP A 101 -11.14 -10.30 22.24
C ASP A 101 -12.68 -10.43 22.25
N ASP A 102 -13.19 -11.34 23.08
CA ASP A 102 -14.61 -11.74 23.19
C ASP A 102 -15.51 -10.69 23.90
N ASP A 103 -15.13 -9.40 23.90
CA ASP A 103 -15.79 -8.39 24.75
C ASP A 103 -15.67 -6.93 24.23
N LEU A 104 -15.85 -6.72 22.91
CA LEU A 104 -15.84 -5.37 22.33
C LEU A 104 -17.26 -4.88 22.04
N SER A 105 -17.78 -4.04 22.94
CA SER A 105 -19.02 -3.26 22.80
C SER A 105 -19.22 -2.67 21.39
N ASP A 106 -20.46 -2.72 20.89
CA ASP A 106 -20.89 -2.26 19.55
C ASP A 106 -20.44 -0.84 19.19
N GLU A 107 -20.22 0.04 20.19
CA GLU A 107 -19.72 1.40 19.99
C GLU A 107 -18.24 1.45 19.55
N LYS A 108 -17.42 0.49 19.99
CA LYS A 108 -16.02 0.36 19.55
C LYS A 108 -15.91 -0.16 18.12
N ARG A 109 -16.86 -1.02 17.72
CA ARG A 109 -16.94 -1.57 16.36
C ARG A 109 -17.18 -0.48 15.32
N SER A 110 -18.07 0.48 15.61
CA SER A 110 -18.33 1.60 14.69
C SER A 110 -17.13 2.54 14.54
N HIS A 111 -16.42 2.84 15.65
CA HIS A 111 -15.24 3.70 15.60
C HIS A 111 -14.06 3.04 14.85
N ASP A 112 -13.90 1.73 14.98
CA ASP A 112 -12.86 0.99 14.24
C ASP A 112 -13.15 0.92 12.73
N ILE A 113 -14.43 0.82 12.33
CA ILE A 113 -14.83 0.85 10.91
C ILE A 113 -14.52 2.21 10.26
N ASP A 114 -14.84 3.32 10.92
CA ASP A 114 -14.53 4.67 10.40
C ASP A 114 -13.02 4.94 10.34
N THR A 115 -12.28 4.42 11.32
CA THR A 115 -10.81 4.51 11.34
C THR A 115 -10.19 3.68 10.20
N ALA A 116 -10.75 2.50 9.91
CA ALA A 116 -10.30 1.65 8.81
C ALA A 116 -10.58 2.29 7.43
N LEU A 117 -11.76 2.87 7.23
CA LEU A 117 -12.12 3.58 5.98
C LEU A 117 -11.20 4.77 5.72
N SER A 118 -10.93 5.57 6.74
CA SER A 118 -10.04 6.74 6.63
C SER A 118 -8.62 6.32 6.24
N ARG A 119 -8.07 5.29 6.90
CA ARG A 119 -6.73 4.77 6.58
C ARG A 119 -6.64 4.22 5.15
N HIS A 120 -7.70 3.58 4.67
CA HIS A 120 -7.73 3.04 3.31
C HIS A 120 -7.65 4.15 2.24
N GLN A 121 -8.24 5.32 2.50
CA GLN A 121 -8.14 6.47 1.59
C GLN A 121 -6.72 7.05 1.57
N TYR A 122 -6.06 7.16 2.73
CA TYR A 122 -4.67 7.62 2.78
C TYR A 122 -3.72 6.69 2.03
N ILE A 123 -3.87 5.37 2.20
CA ILE A 123 -3.07 4.38 1.48
C ILE A 123 -3.29 4.52 -0.04
N ALA A 124 -4.53 4.59 -0.50
CA ALA A 124 -4.82 4.74 -1.93
C ALA A 124 -4.29 6.05 -2.53
N ILE A 125 -4.37 7.17 -1.79
CA ILE A 125 -3.83 8.46 -2.23
C ILE A 125 -2.31 8.37 -2.32
N SER A 126 -1.66 7.83 -1.29
CA SER A 126 -0.20 7.71 -1.24
C SER A 126 0.36 6.78 -2.32
N GLU A 127 -0.34 5.70 -2.68
CA GLU A 127 0.02 4.87 -3.84
C GLU A 127 -0.03 5.66 -5.15
N LYS A 128 -1.11 6.43 -5.36
CA LYS A 128 -1.25 7.29 -6.54
C LYS A 128 -0.16 8.37 -6.61
N VAL A 129 0.17 8.99 -5.48
CA VAL A 129 1.25 9.97 -5.38
C VAL A 129 2.60 9.33 -5.69
N CYS A 130 2.86 8.14 -5.16
CA CYS A 130 4.10 7.41 -5.45
C CYS A 130 4.22 7.06 -6.94
N LEU A 131 3.14 6.57 -7.56
CA LEU A 131 3.10 6.27 -8.99
C LEU A 131 3.35 7.53 -9.83
N LEU A 132 2.76 8.65 -9.46
CA LEU A 132 2.94 9.92 -10.17
C LEU A 132 4.37 10.43 -10.05
N LEU A 133 4.96 10.38 -8.85
CA LEU A 133 6.37 10.74 -8.63
C LEU A 133 7.29 9.86 -9.49
N LEU A 134 7.08 8.55 -9.46
CA LEU A 134 7.91 7.60 -10.19
C LEU A 134 7.79 7.77 -11.72
N LEU A 135 6.61 8.13 -12.22
CA LEU A 135 6.39 8.45 -13.63
C LEU A 135 7.11 9.75 -14.04
N VAL A 136 7.08 10.77 -13.18
CA VAL A 136 7.82 12.03 -13.39
C VAL A 136 9.33 11.78 -13.37
N GLU A 137 9.83 10.99 -12.43
CA GLU A 137 11.24 10.60 -12.33
C GLU A 137 11.69 9.84 -13.58
N ALA A 138 10.91 8.85 -14.03
CA ALA A 138 11.20 8.10 -15.26
C ALA A 138 11.21 9.00 -16.51
N GLY A 139 10.26 9.93 -16.61
CA GLY A 139 10.21 10.92 -17.71
C GLY A 139 11.43 11.85 -17.70
N LEU A 140 11.86 12.30 -16.53
CA LEU A 140 13.09 13.08 -16.35
C LEU A 140 14.34 12.31 -16.75
N VAL A 141 14.46 11.02 -16.39
CA VAL A 141 15.58 10.17 -16.84
C VAL A 141 15.64 10.15 -18.35
N LEU A 142 14.51 9.84 -19.00
CA LEU A 142 14.46 9.75 -20.46
C LEU A 142 14.87 11.08 -21.10
N ALA A 143 14.34 12.21 -20.60
CA ALA A 143 14.71 13.53 -21.11
C ALA A 143 16.21 13.82 -20.96
N ILE A 144 16.80 13.52 -19.79
CA ILE A 144 18.24 13.73 -19.56
C ILE A 144 19.07 12.85 -20.49
N VAL A 145 18.73 11.56 -20.62
CA VAL A 145 19.45 10.63 -21.49
C VAL A 145 19.38 11.09 -22.95
N PHE A 146 18.19 11.44 -23.46
CA PHE A 146 18.03 11.91 -24.83
C PHE A 146 18.70 13.27 -25.10
N CYS A 147 18.80 14.16 -24.11
CA CYS A 147 19.51 15.42 -24.26
C CYS A 147 21.04 15.31 -24.03
N SER A 148 21.50 14.23 -23.39
CA SER A 148 22.92 14.00 -23.11
C SER A 148 23.64 13.19 -24.20
N VAL A 149 22.90 12.41 -24.99
CA VAL A 149 23.35 11.75 -26.22
C VAL A 149 23.38 12.75 -27.37
#